data_AF-A0A1V6HIM6-F1
#
_entry.id   AF-A0A1V6HIM6-F1
#
_cell.length_a   1.000
_cell.length_b   1.000
_cell.length_c   1.000
_cell.angle_alpha   90.00
_cell.angle_beta   90.00
_cell.angle_gamma   90.00
#
_symmetry.space_group_name_H-M   'P 1'
#
loop_
_entity.id
_entity.type
_entity.pdbx_description
1 polymer ?
#
loop_
_entity_poly.entity_id
_entity_poly.type
_entity_poly.pdbx_seq_one_letter_code
_entity_poly.pdbx_strand_id
1 'polypeptide(L)'
;MGVDLGFKIKAVPWLVPTVGFWLQLERPHIGTFRPGIKWYLLTRLFIRTSMLVLLSSESAVGFLGGFGVEFILWRDGFLTIETQVGFWNIDWIPVDFLLGIGHRF
;
A
#
# COMPACT_ATOMS: atom_id res chain seq x y z
N MET A 1 -0.45 2.93 12.67
CA MET A 1 -1.74 2.48 12.09
C MET A 1 -2.00 3.29 10.82
N GLY A 2 -2.62 2.70 9.80
CA GLY A 2 -2.84 3.41 8.54
C GLY A 2 -4.11 2.99 7.81
N VAL A 3 -4.49 3.81 6.83
CA VAL A 3 -5.65 3.62 5.96
C VAL A 3 -5.16 3.68 4.52
N ASP A 4 -5.66 2.79 3.67
CA ASP A 4 -5.39 2.76 2.25
C ASP A 4 -6.70 2.86 1.48
N LEU A 5 -6.78 3.81 0.55
CA LEU A 5 -7.94 4.05 -0.29
C LEU A 5 -7.61 3.64 -1.72
N GLY A 6 -8.52 2.92 -2.38
CA GLY A 6 -8.35 2.48 -3.76
C GLY A 6 -9.54 2.89 -4.62
N PHE A 7 -9.26 3.36 -5.84
CA PHE A 7 -10.29 3.79 -6.78
C PHE A 7 -10.41 2.77 -7.92
N LYS A 8 -11.49 1.98 -7.91
CA LYS A 8 -11.69 0.96 -8.94
C LYS A 8 -12.42 1.55 -10.14
N ILE A 9 -11.76 1.53 -11.30
CA ILE A 9 -12.34 1.98 -12.56
C ILE A 9 -12.94 0.77 -13.27
N LYS A 10 -14.26 0.77 -13.50
CA LYS A 10 -14.97 -0.39 -14.10
C LYS A 10 -14.42 -0.80 -15.47
N ALA A 11 -13.96 0.16 -16.27
CA ALA A 11 -13.39 -0.09 -17.59
C ALA A 11 -11.98 -0.73 -17.53
N VAL A 12 -11.27 -0.54 -16.41
CA VAL A 12 -9.89 -1.00 -16.24
C VAL A 12 -9.76 -1.68 -14.86
N PRO A 13 -10.43 -2.82 -14.63
CA PRO A 13 -10.53 -3.44 -13.31
C PRO A 13 -9.18 -3.99 -12.81
N TRP A 14 -8.21 -4.16 -13.71
CA TRP A 14 -6.85 -4.59 -13.41
C TRP A 14 -5.95 -3.45 -12.91
N LEU A 15 -6.40 -2.18 -12.98
CA LEU A 15 -5.65 -1.02 -12.53
C LEU A 15 -6.46 -0.29 -11.44
N VAL A 16 -5.88 -0.19 -10.25
CA VAL A 16 -6.51 0.51 -9.12
C VAL A 16 -5.49 1.51 -8.57
N PRO A 17 -5.66 2.81 -8.86
CA PRO A 17 -4.92 3.85 -8.17
C PRO A 17 -5.25 3.81 -6.68
N THR A 18 -4.25 4.01 -5.86
CA THR A 18 -4.31 3.90 -4.40
C THR A 18 -3.64 5.07 -3.72
N VAL A 19 -4.14 5.43 -2.56
CA VAL A 19 -3.57 6.42 -1.68
C VAL A 19 -3.59 5.88 -0.26
N GLY A 20 -2.41 5.58 0.26
CA GLY A 20 -2.19 5.15 1.62
C GLY A 20 -1.71 6.27 2.51
N PHE A 21 -2.15 6.26 3.76
CA PHE A 21 -1.64 7.13 4.80
C PHE A 21 -1.41 6.31 6.07
N TRP A 22 -0.23 6.45 6.66
CA TRP A 22 0.13 5.72 7.87
C TRP A 22 0.79 6.66 8.87
N LEU A 23 0.39 6.53 10.13
CA LEU A 23 0.92 7.31 11.24
C LEU A 23 1.47 6.37 12.30
N GLN A 24 2.70 6.64 12.72
CA GLN A 24 3.25 6.17 13.98
C GLN A 24 2.79 7.10 15.09
N LEU A 25 2.01 6.56 16.03
CA LEU A 25 1.49 7.30 17.17
C LEU A 25 2.54 7.47 18.28
N GLU A 26 3.57 6.62 18.29
CA GLU A 26 4.70 6.71 19.22
C GLU A 26 5.68 7.82 18.80
N ARG A 27 6.44 8.34 19.75
CA ARG A 27 7.52 9.31 19.45
C ARG A 27 8.76 8.58 18.93
N PRO A 28 9.50 9.15 17.96
CA PRO A 28 9.16 10.36 17.20
C PRO A 28 7.95 10.13 16.29
N HIS A 29 7.03 11.09 16.25
CA HIS A 29 5.83 10.99 15.42
C HIS A 29 6.24 11.04 13.95
N ILE A 30 6.11 9.89 13.27
CA ILE A 30 6.46 9.72 11.87
C ILE A 30 5.17 9.43 11.10
N GLY A 31 4.88 10.30 10.13
CA GLY A 31 3.85 10.04 9.13
C GLY A 31 4.46 9.47 7.87
N THR A 32 3.71 8.66 7.13
CA THR A 32 4.04 8.32 5.75
C THR A 32 2.82 8.47 4.86
N PHE A 33 3.05 9.08 3.69
CA PHE A 33 2.07 9.18 2.62
C PHE A 33 2.50 8.28 1.45
N ARG A 34 1.58 7.45 0.95
CA ARG A 34 1.87 6.35 0.03
C ARG A 34 0.95 6.35 -1.18
N PRO A 35 1.13 7.26 -2.15
CA PRO A 35 0.44 7.17 -3.43
C PRO A 35 1.00 5.99 -4.23
N GLY A 36 0.12 5.25 -4.91
CA GLY A 36 0.55 4.12 -5.70
C GLY A 36 -0.53 3.55 -6.60
N ILE A 37 -0.20 2.47 -7.29
CA ILE A 37 -1.09 1.76 -8.20
C ILE A 37 -0.99 0.27 -7.89
N LYS A 38 -2.15 -0.37 -7.70
CA LYS A 38 -2.29 -1.82 -7.67
C LYS A 38 -2.64 -2.33 -9.06
N TRP A 39 -1.83 -3.26 -9.55
CA TRP A 39 -1.95 -3.95 -10.83
C TRP A 39 -2.42 -5.37 -10.55
N TYR A 40 -3.71 -5.63 -10.75
CA TYR A 40 -4.28 -6.95 -10.53
C TYR A 40 -3.95 -7.86 -11.72
N LEU A 41 -3.17 -8.91 -11.44
CA LEU A 41 -2.81 -9.95 -12.40
C LEU A 41 -3.96 -10.95 -12.57
N LEU A 42 -4.70 -11.19 -11.49
CA LEU A 42 -5.89 -12.02 -11.42
C LEU A 42 -6.92 -11.32 -10.52
N THR A 43 -8.07 -11.93 -10.29
CA THR A 43 -9.15 -11.36 -9.46
C THR A 43 -8.74 -10.99 -8.03
N ARG A 44 -7.64 -11.56 -7.53
CA ARG A 44 -7.19 -11.44 -6.12
C ARG A 44 -5.71 -11.13 -5.96
N LEU A 45 -4.88 -11.47 -6.95
CA LEU A 45 -3.43 -11.28 -6.88
C LEU A 45 -3.08 -9.95 -7.55
N PHE A 46 -2.27 -9.14 -6.87
CA PHE A 46 -1.84 -7.85 -7.40
C PHE A 46 -0.36 -7.59 -7.13
N ILE A 47 0.23 -6.80 -8.01
CA ILE A 47 1.50 -6.11 -7.79
C ILE A 47 1.18 -4.67 -7.43
N ARG A 48 1.91 -4.07 -6.51
CA ARG A 48 1.80 -2.65 -6.19
C ARG A 48 3.09 -1.93 -6.53
N THR A 49 2.96 -0.81 -7.22
CA THR A 49 4.03 0.18 -7.33
C THR A 49 3.58 1.42 -6.59
N SER A 50 4.41 1.93 -5.68
CA SER A 50 4.06 3.11 -4.89
C SER A 50 5.29 3.96 -4.61
N MET A 51 5.05 5.21 -4.26
CA MET A 51 6.05 6.10 -3.69
C MET A 51 5.78 6.18 -2.19
N LEU A 52 6.81 6.19 -1.34
CA LEU A 52 6.65 6.51 0.07
C LEU A 52 7.27 7.88 0.34
N VAL A 53 6.47 8.76 0.90
CA VAL A 53 6.89 10.09 1.36
C VAL A 53 6.91 10.06 2.87
N LEU A 54 8.10 10.18 3.45
CA LEU A 54 8.30 10.28 4.89
C LEU A 54 7.99 11.70 5.35
N LEU A 55 7.00 11.82 6.23
CA LEU A 55 6.59 13.07 6.86
C LEU A 55 7.18 13.09 8.28
N SER A 56 8.44 13.49 8.37
CA SER A 56 9.20 13.66 9.61
C SER A 56 10.09 14.91 9.51
N SER A 57 10.86 15.21 10.56
CA SER A 57 11.86 16.29 10.53
C SER A 57 12.95 16.07 9.47
N GLU A 58 13.19 14.82 9.08
CA GLU A 58 14.09 14.43 7.99
C GLU A 58 13.27 13.80 6.87
N SER A 59 12.66 14.63 6.04
CA SER A 59 11.82 14.16 4.93
C SER A 59 12.64 13.38 3.91
N ALA A 60 12.12 12.22 3.51
CA ALA A 60 12.71 11.39 2.48
C ALA A 60 11.63 10.85 1.55
N VAL A 61 12.01 10.55 0.31
CA VAL A 61 11.14 9.95 -0.70
C VAL A 61 11.78 8.67 -1.19
N GLY A 62 11.02 7.57 -1.15
CA GLY A 62 11.43 6.27 -1.66
C GLY A 62 10.42 5.69 -2.63
N PHE A 63 10.84 4.70 -3.41
CA PHE A 63 9.93 3.90 -4.25
C PHE A 63 9.71 2.55 -3.60
N LEU A 64 8.49 2.06 -3.62
CA LEU A 64 8.10 0.77 -3.07
C LEU A 64 7.54 -0.11 -4.19
N GLY A 65 8.08 -1.32 -4.30
CA GLY A 65 7.53 -2.38 -5.12
C GLY A 65 7.02 -3.50 -4.22
N GLY A 66 5.81 -3.98 -4.45
CA GLY A 66 5.21 -5.02 -3.62
C GLY A 66 4.31 -5.96 -4.38
N PHE A 67 3.94 -7.05 -3.71
CA PHE A 67 2.95 -7.99 -4.20
C PHE A 67 2.01 -8.35 -3.05
N GLY A 68 0.77 -8.66 -3.39
CA GLY A 68 -0.24 -9.00 -2.40
C GLY A 68 -1.36 -9.82 -2.96
N VAL A 69 -2.18 -10.31 -2.03
CA VAL A 69 -3.34 -11.11 -2.30
C VAL A 69 -4.52 -10.63 -1.44
N GLU A 70 -5.70 -10.65 -2.03
CA GLU A 70 -6.95 -10.32 -1.34
C GLU A 70 -7.83 -11.57 -1.19
N PHE A 71 -8.21 -11.88 0.05
CA PHE A 71 -9.15 -12.94 0.37
C PHE A 71 -10.51 -12.33 0.65
N ILE A 72 -11.54 -12.83 -0.04
CA ILE A 72 -12.92 -12.38 0.19
C ILE A 72 -13.40 -12.95 1.53
N LEU A 73 -13.78 -12.08 2.46
CA LEU A 73 -14.33 -12.47 3.77
C LEU A 73 -15.87 -12.49 3.74
N TRP A 74 -16.49 -11.53 3.06
CA TRP A 74 -17.93 -11.46 2.78
C TRP A 74 -18.17 -10.77 1.44
N ARG A 75 -19.43 -10.58 1.01
CA ARG A 75 -19.81 -10.06 -0.32
C ARG A 75 -18.94 -8.89 -0.81
N ASP A 76 -18.69 -7.93 0.06
CA ASP A 76 -17.97 -6.70 -0.25
C ASP A 76 -16.74 -6.47 0.66
N GLY A 77 -16.41 -7.44 1.53
CA GLY A 77 -15.27 -7.34 2.44
C GLY A 77 -14.13 -8.26 2.07
N PHE A 78 -12.92 -7.79 2.33
CA PHE A 78 -11.72 -8.54 2.02
C PHE A 78 -10.63 -8.37 3.07
N LEU A 79 -9.82 -9.41 3.23
CA LEU A 79 -8.54 -9.37 3.92
C LEU A 79 -7.45 -9.18 2.88
N THR A 80 -6.59 -8.18 3.05
CA THR A 80 -5.40 -7.95 2.24
C THR A 80 -4.17 -8.42 3.00
N ILE A 81 -3.37 -9.25 2.35
CA ILE A 81 -2.01 -9.58 2.76
C ILE A 81 -1.08 -9.05 1.67
N GLU A 82 -0.13 -8.21 2.04
CA GLU A 82 0.78 -7.56 1.10
C GLU A 82 2.18 -7.50 1.68
N THR A 83 3.17 -7.74 0.82
CA THR A 83 4.58 -7.51 1.14
C THR A 83 5.10 -6.42 0.21
N GLN A 84 5.76 -5.42 0.77
CA GLN A 84 6.36 -4.32 0.02
C GLN A 84 7.86 -4.24 0.33
N VAL A 85 8.63 -3.90 -0.69
CA VAL A 85 10.08 -3.70 -0.60
C VAL A 85 10.37 -2.28 -1.05
N GLY A 86 11.08 -1.53 -0.22
CA GLY A 86 11.43 -0.14 -0.47
C GLY A 86 12.84 0.04 -1.00
N PHE A 87 12.96 0.97 -1.94
CA PHE A 87 14.19 1.44 -2.53
C PHE A 87 14.34 2.91 -2.11
N TRP A 88 15.09 3.13 -1.03
CA TRP A 88 15.38 4.47 -0.47
C TRP A 88 16.82 4.89 -0.74
N ASN A 89 17.74 3.93 -0.61
CA ASN A 89 19.16 4.05 -0.87
C ASN A 89 19.72 2.62 -1.12
N ILE A 90 20.81 2.48 -1.87
CA ILE A 90 21.43 1.18 -2.21
C ILE A 90 21.84 0.39 -0.94
N ASP A 91 22.12 1.09 0.14
CA ASP A 91 22.68 0.50 1.37
C ASP A 91 21.64 -0.13 2.30
N TRP A 92 20.36 0.22 2.16
CA TRP A 92 19.30 -0.30 3.03
C TRP A 92 17.96 -0.44 2.31
N ILE A 93 17.47 -1.67 2.26
CA ILE A 93 16.23 -2.06 1.59
C ILE A 93 15.21 -2.42 2.68
N PRO A 94 14.30 -1.51 3.08
CA PRO A 94 13.22 -1.85 4.01
C PRO A 94 12.25 -2.83 3.38
N VAL A 95 11.83 -3.83 4.14
CA VAL A 95 10.77 -4.77 3.78
C VAL A 95 9.62 -4.60 4.77
N ASP A 96 8.46 -4.21 4.23
CA ASP A 96 7.24 -4.00 4.99
C ASP A 96 6.25 -5.15 4.73
N PHE A 97 5.66 -5.67 5.81
CA PHE A 97 4.53 -6.59 5.74
C PHE A 97 3.26 -5.88 6.17
N LEU A 98 2.23 -5.96 5.33
CA LEU A 98 0.97 -5.28 5.49
C LEU A 98 -0.16 -6.30 5.58
N LEU A 99 -0.90 -6.22 6.68
CA LEU A 99 -2.13 -6.97 6.91
C LEU A 99 -3.24 -5.96 7.13
N GLY A 100 -4.33 -6.05 6.35
CA GLY A 100 -5.42 -5.10 6.43
C GLY A 100 -6.78 -5.73 6.13
N ILE A 101 -7.84 -5.17 6.70
CA ILE A 101 -9.22 -5.48 6.35
C ILE A 101 -9.78 -4.31 5.55
N GLY A 102 -10.44 -4.60 4.44
CA GLY A 102 -11.01 -3.61 3.54
C GLY A 102 -12.45 -3.92 3.15
N HIS A 103 -13.11 -2.91 2.59
CA HIS A 103 -14.47 -2.97 2.08
C HIS A 103 -14.56 -2.31 0.69
N ARG A 104 -15.39 -2.84 -0.19
CA ARG A 104 -15.63 -2.31 -1.55
C ARG A 104 -17.05 -1.71 -1.61
N PHE A 105 -17.14 -0.46 -2.04
CA PHE A 105 -18.42 0.23 -2.29
C PHE A 105 -18.81 0.18 -3.77
#